data_AF-A0A7Y2H9P7-F1
#
_entry.id   AF-A0A7Y2H9P7-F1
#
_cell.length_a   1.000
_cell.length_b   1.000
_cell.length_c   1.000
_cell.angle_alpha   90.00
_cell.angle_beta   90.00
_cell.angle_gamma   90.00
#
_symmetry.space_group_name_H-M   'P 1'
#
loop_
_entity.id
_entity.type
_entity.pdbx_description
1 polymer ?
#
loop_
_entity_poly.entity_id
_entity_poly.type
_entity_poly.pdbx_seq_one_letter_code
_entity_poly.pdbx_strand_id
1 'polypeptide(L)'
;MYKFLTQKGQMFALILGVIVIAIAMLSIVNGIGGAGYSTSDDLNQIMKDNPSVSFDFFNPAIAMVIVMIIVALIAWVAFSLWGLISDPMGSLKFILGFGAVLVLFFILYSTSDAENTGRIGMLVQKFNVNDTVSKLIGGGVKTAVLGISIGFIGAVLMEIYNLFK
;
A
#
# COMPACT_ATOMS: atom_id res chain seq x y z
N MET A 1 17.09 -20.21 -10.10
CA MET A 1 16.43 -18.89 -9.97
C MET A 1 16.21 -18.48 -8.51
N TYR A 2 15.64 -19.34 -7.66
CA TYR A 2 15.34 -19.02 -6.25
C TYR A 2 16.58 -18.47 -5.50
N LYS A 3 17.69 -19.21 -5.46
CA LYS A 3 18.92 -18.82 -4.74
C LYS A 3 19.50 -17.45 -5.16
N PHE A 4 19.40 -17.09 -6.43
CA PHE A 4 19.91 -15.82 -6.95
C PHE A 4 19.03 -14.64 -6.51
N LEU A 5 17.72 -14.76 -6.63
CA LEU A 5 16.77 -13.73 -6.17
C LEU A 5 16.74 -13.63 -4.64
N THR A 6 16.86 -14.74 -3.92
CA THR A 6 16.89 -14.73 -2.45
C THR A 6 18.18 -14.13 -1.90
N GLN A 7 19.34 -14.36 -2.54
CA GLN A 7 20.62 -13.80 -2.06
C GLN A 7 20.90 -12.38 -2.55
N LYS A 8 20.43 -12.01 -3.75
CA LYS A 8 20.74 -10.72 -4.39
C LYS A 8 19.52 -9.82 -4.57
N GLY A 9 18.34 -10.25 -4.14
CA GLY A 9 17.08 -9.52 -4.34
C GLY A 9 17.09 -8.11 -3.76
N GLN A 10 17.62 -7.94 -2.56
CA GLN A 10 17.77 -6.61 -1.94
C GLN A 10 18.68 -5.69 -2.75
N MET A 11 19.78 -6.21 -3.29
CA MET A 11 20.68 -5.45 -4.16
C MET A 11 19.97 -5.01 -5.45
N PHE A 12 19.19 -5.89 -6.08
CA PHE A 12 18.40 -5.53 -7.27
C PHE A 12 17.31 -4.52 -6.98
N ALA A 13 16.60 -4.66 -5.85
CA ALA A 13 15.59 -3.71 -5.42
C ALA A 13 16.19 -2.32 -5.19
N LEU A 14 17.37 -2.25 -4.57
CA LEU A 14 18.08 -0.99 -4.34
C LEU A 14 18.53 -0.35 -5.65
N ILE A 15 19.15 -1.12 -6.55
CA ILE A 15 19.58 -0.60 -7.87
C ILE A 15 18.37 -0.09 -8.66
N LEU A 16 17.28 -0.85 -8.70
CA LEU A 16 16.04 -0.44 -9.37
C LEU A 16 15.49 0.85 -8.75
N GLY A 17 15.46 0.96 -7.42
CA GLY A 17 15.03 2.17 -6.73
C GLY A 17 15.86 3.39 -7.08
N VAL A 18 17.20 3.25 -7.11
CA VAL A 18 18.11 4.32 -7.52
C VAL A 18 17.84 4.77 -8.96
N ILE A 19 17.63 3.83 -9.88
CA ILE A 19 17.30 4.14 -11.28
C ILE A 19 15.99 4.90 -11.38
N VAL A 20 14.95 4.47 -10.67
CA VAL A 20 13.63 5.12 -10.67
C VAL A 20 13.73 6.55 -10.15
N ILE A 21 14.47 6.76 -9.05
CA ILE A 21 14.73 8.08 -8.48
C ILE A 21 15.48 8.96 -9.49
N ALA A 22 16.52 8.42 -10.14
CA ALA A 22 17.29 9.15 -11.13
C ALA A 22 16.40 9.60 -12.31
N ILE A 23 15.54 8.71 -12.83
CA ILE A 23 14.59 9.05 -13.90
C ILE A 23 13.63 10.15 -13.46
N ALA A 24 13.07 10.05 -12.25
CA ALA A 24 12.18 11.06 -11.70
C ALA A 24 12.87 12.42 -11.58
N MET A 25 14.07 12.45 -11.00
CA MET A 25 14.86 13.68 -10.82
C MET A 25 15.23 14.32 -12.16
N LEU A 26 15.68 13.53 -13.13
CA LEU A 26 16.02 14.02 -14.46
C LEU A 26 14.80 14.60 -15.19
N SER A 27 13.64 13.94 -15.09
CA SER A 27 12.39 14.45 -15.64
C SER A 27 12.01 15.81 -15.05
N ILE A 28 12.10 15.94 -13.72
CA ILE A 28 11.72 17.18 -13.02
C ILE A 28 12.71 18.31 -13.35
N VAL A 29 14.02 18.07 -13.23
CA VAL A 29 15.03 19.12 -13.44
C VAL A 29 15.05 19.59 -14.89
N ASN A 30 15.04 18.67 -15.85
CA ASN A 30 15.04 19.01 -17.27
C ASN A 30 13.69 19.62 -17.70
N GLY A 31 12.58 19.16 -17.10
CA GLY A 31 11.25 19.68 -17.38
C GLY A 31 11.04 21.10 -16.88
N ILE A 32 11.52 21.42 -15.67
CA ILE A 32 11.52 22.78 -15.11
C ILE A 32 12.35 23.71 -15.99
N GLY A 33 13.60 23.32 -16.30
CA GLY A 33 14.48 24.11 -17.16
C GLY A 33 13.94 24.29 -18.59
N GLY A 34 13.34 23.24 -19.16
CA GLY A 34 12.70 23.28 -20.48
C GLY A 34 11.45 24.16 -20.54
N ALA A 35 10.76 24.33 -19.42
CA ALA A 35 9.62 25.22 -19.27
C ALA A 35 10.02 26.69 -19.00
N GLY A 36 11.33 26.99 -18.90
CA GLY A 36 11.85 28.33 -18.65
C GLY A 36 11.88 28.75 -17.18
N TYR A 37 11.69 27.82 -16.26
CA TYR A 37 11.70 28.06 -14.82
C TYR A 37 12.97 27.52 -14.16
N SER A 38 13.23 27.98 -12.95
CA SER A 38 14.27 27.47 -12.06
C SER A 38 13.68 26.51 -11.02
N THR A 39 14.50 25.63 -10.45
CA THR A 39 14.11 24.78 -9.31
C THR A 39 13.85 25.56 -8.03
N SER A 40 14.15 26.87 -8.02
CA SER A 40 13.83 27.82 -6.95
C SER A 40 12.46 28.48 -7.08
N ASP A 41 11.79 28.35 -8.23
CA ASP A 41 10.57 29.10 -8.50
C ASP A 41 9.34 28.43 -7.88
N ASP A 42 8.39 29.23 -7.38
CA ASP A 42 7.12 28.71 -6.85
C ASP A 42 6.14 28.38 -7.99
N LEU A 43 6.21 27.13 -8.44
CA LEU A 43 5.33 26.59 -9.47
C LEU A 43 3.84 26.71 -9.10
N ASN A 44 3.47 26.67 -7.81
CA ASN A 44 2.07 26.83 -7.41
C ASN A 44 1.59 28.27 -7.62
N GLN A 45 2.46 29.25 -7.37
CA GLN A 45 2.13 30.66 -7.60
C GLN A 45 1.98 30.94 -9.10
N ILE A 46 2.88 30.39 -9.93
CA ILE A 46 2.81 30.52 -11.39
C ILE A 46 1.49 29.97 -11.95
N MET A 47 1.02 28.81 -11.47
CA MET A 47 -0.27 28.24 -11.89
C MET A 47 -1.48 29.05 -11.44
N LYS A 48 -1.41 29.71 -10.28
CA LYS A 48 -2.48 30.61 -9.80
C LYS A 48 -2.55 31.88 -10.64
N ASP A 49 -1.40 32.42 -11.01
CA ASP A 49 -1.30 33.64 -11.80
C ASP A 49 -1.62 33.38 -13.28
N ASN A 50 -1.37 32.15 -13.77
CA ASN A 50 -1.64 31.74 -15.14
C ASN A 50 -2.31 30.35 -15.20
N PRO A 51 -3.66 30.29 -15.13
CA PRO A 51 -4.40 29.01 -15.11
C PRO A 51 -4.24 28.13 -16.36
N SER A 52 -3.69 28.67 -17.45
CA SER A 52 -3.41 27.95 -18.70
C SER A 52 -2.10 27.14 -18.67
N VAL A 53 -1.27 27.34 -17.66
CA VAL A 53 0.01 26.64 -17.51
C VAL A 53 -0.19 25.36 -16.69
N SER A 54 0.26 24.23 -17.23
CA SER A 54 0.32 22.93 -16.53
C SER A 54 1.76 22.42 -16.47
N PHE A 55 2.07 21.68 -15.41
CA PHE A 55 3.40 21.13 -15.17
C PHE A 55 3.40 19.61 -15.19
N ASP A 56 3.59 19.05 -16.38
CA ASP A 56 3.53 17.60 -16.62
C ASP A 56 4.86 16.88 -16.37
N PHE A 57 5.94 17.60 -16.05
CA PHE A 57 7.26 17.01 -15.81
C PHE A 57 7.36 16.19 -14.51
N PHE A 58 6.33 16.23 -13.66
CA PHE A 58 6.16 15.31 -12.52
C PHE A 58 5.50 13.98 -12.91
N ASN A 59 4.81 13.92 -14.05
CA ASN A 59 4.05 12.73 -14.46
C ASN A 59 4.94 11.49 -14.57
N PRO A 60 6.18 11.54 -15.09
CA PRO A 60 7.05 10.38 -15.12
C PRO A 60 7.40 9.85 -13.72
N ALA A 61 7.60 10.73 -12.73
CA ALA A 61 7.87 10.30 -11.35
C ALA A 61 6.68 9.54 -10.75
N ILE A 62 5.47 10.06 -10.95
CA ILE A 62 4.23 9.44 -10.48
C ILE A 62 3.98 8.12 -11.23
N ALA A 63 4.14 8.12 -12.55
CA ALA A 63 3.92 6.95 -13.40
C ALA A 63 4.83 5.78 -13.00
N MET A 64 6.10 6.04 -12.71
CA MET A 64 7.04 4.98 -12.29
C MET A 64 6.61 4.34 -10.97
N VAL A 65 6.14 5.12 -9.99
CA VAL A 65 5.63 4.58 -8.71
C VAL A 65 4.39 3.72 -8.96
N ILE A 66 3.45 4.19 -9.79
CA ILE A 66 2.24 3.44 -10.15
C ILE A 66 2.61 2.11 -10.80
N VAL A 67 3.54 2.12 -11.78
CA VAL A 67 4.03 0.91 -12.45
C VAL A 67 4.65 -0.06 -11.44
N MET A 68 5.49 0.42 -10.53
CA MET A 68 6.11 -0.42 -9.51
C MET A 68 5.07 -1.07 -8.57
N ILE A 69 4.05 -0.30 -8.16
CA ILE A 69 2.96 -0.80 -7.32
C ILE A 69 2.18 -1.89 -8.08
N ILE A 70 1.84 -1.65 -9.34
CA ILE A 70 1.10 -2.62 -10.17
C ILE A 70 1.91 -3.90 -10.36
N VAL A 71 3.20 -3.78 -10.70
CA VAL A 71 4.08 -4.95 -10.87
C VAL A 71 4.23 -5.72 -9.55
N ALA A 72 4.40 -5.02 -8.43
CA ALA A 72 4.48 -5.65 -7.11
C ALA A 72 3.17 -6.37 -6.74
N LEU A 73 2.03 -5.76 -7.02
CA LEU A 73 0.71 -6.35 -6.79
C LEU A 73 0.54 -7.63 -7.63
N ILE A 74 0.85 -7.56 -8.94
CA ILE A 74 0.76 -8.71 -9.84
C ILE A 74 1.69 -9.83 -9.36
N ALA A 75 2.94 -9.52 -9.05
CA ALA A 75 3.90 -10.50 -8.55
C ALA A 75 3.43 -11.13 -7.24
N TRP A 76 2.93 -10.32 -6.31
CA TRP A 76 2.41 -10.80 -5.03
C TRP A 76 1.26 -11.80 -5.23
N VAL A 77 0.25 -11.44 -6.04
CA VAL A 77 -0.87 -12.34 -6.35
C VAL A 77 -0.37 -13.60 -7.05
N ALA A 78 0.44 -13.46 -8.11
CA ALA A 78 0.92 -14.59 -8.91
C ALA A 78 1.75 -15.57 -8.07
N PHE A 79 2.71 -15.09 -7.29
CA PHE A 79 3.55 -15.94 -6.46
C PHE A 79 2.80 -16.52 -5.25
N SER A 80 1.86 -15.77 -4.67
CA SER A 80 1.01 -16.29 -3.60
C SER A 80 0.13 -17.44 -4.09
N LEU A 81 -0.51 -17.29 -5.24
CA LEU A 81 -1.35 -18.35 -5.83
C LEU A 81 -0.50 -19.55 -6.28
N TRP A 82 0.63 -19.28 -6.94
CA TRP A 82 1.56 -20.34 -7.36
C TRP A 82 2.02 -21.17 -6.16
N GLY A 83 2.46 -20.51 -5.08
CA GLY A 83 2.92 -21.19 -3.86
C GLY A 83 1.84 -22.07 -3.26
N LEU A 84 0.61 -21.57 -3.21
CA LEU A 84 -0.54 -22.30 -2.66
C LEU A 84 -0.91 -23.52 -3.50
N ILE A 85 -0.81 -23.44 -4.83
CA ILE A 85 -1.10 -24.57 -5.74
C ILE A 85 0.04 -25.60 -5.74
N SER A 86 1.30 -25.13 -5.73
CA SER A 86 2.46 -26.02 -5.87
C SER A 86 2.78 -26.79 -4.59
N ASP A 87 2.51 -26.21 -3.42
CA ASP A 87 2.71 -26.86 -2.13
C ASP A 87 1.59 -26.48 -1.14
N PRO A 88 0.38 -27.05 -1.31
CA PRO A 88 -0.76 -26.74 -0.44
C PRO A 88 -0.53 -27.21 1.00
N MET A 89 0.21 -28.30 1.21
CA MET A 89 0.52 -28.81 2.55
C MET A 89 1.57 -27.94 3.26
N GLY A 90 2.62 -27.50 2.57
CA GLY A 90 3.59 -26.53 3.11
C GLY A 90 2.96 -25.15 3.38
N SER A 91 1.93 -24.80 2.62
CA SER A 91 1.17 -23.56 2.79
C SER A 91 0.08 -23.63 3.87
N LEU A 92 -0.07 -24.75 4.58
CA LEU A 92 -1.17 -24.96 5.53
C LEU A 92 -1.24 -23.89 6.62
N LYS A 93 -0.09 -23.43 7.14
CA LYS A 93 -0.05 -22.35 8.14
C LYS A 93 -0.58 -21.03 7.59
N PHE A 94 -0.24 -20.71 6.35
CA PHE A 94 -0.76 -19.52 5.67
C PHE A 94 -2.27 -19.65 5.45
N ILE A 95 -2.74 -20.81 4.96
CA ILE A 95 -4.16 -21.06 4.72
C ILE A 95 -4.98 -20.95 6.02
N LEU A 96 -4.51 -21.58 7.10
CA LEU A 96 -5.19 -21.52 8.39
C LEU A 96 -5.17 -20.11 8.99
N GLY A 97 -4.02 -19.41 8.92
CA GLY A 97 -3.92 -18.03 9.39
C GLY A 97 -4.82 -17.08 8.61
N PHE A 98 -4.80 -17.17 7.28
CA PHE A 98 -5.66 -16.37 6.41
C PHE A 98 -7.15 -16.69 6.62
N GLY A 99 -7.49 -17.98 6.74
CA GLY A 99 -8.84 -18.42 7.04
C GLY A 99 -9.35 -17.87 8.38
N ALA A 100 -8.52 -17.88 9.42
CA ALA A 100 -8.88 -17.30 10.72
C ALA A 100 -9.13 -15.78 10.62
N VAL A 101 -8.29 -15.06 9.88
CA VAL A 101 -8.48 -13.61 9.63
C VAL A 101 -9.77 -13.36 8.84
N LEU A 102 -10.08 -14.17 7.83
CA LEU A 102 -11.32 -14.06 7.07
C LEU A 102 -12.55 -14.31 7.96
N VAL A 103 -12.54 -15.36 8.77
CA VAL A 103 -13.64 -15.64 9.72
C VAL A 103 -13.82 -14.47 10.68
N LEU A 104 -12.73 -13.95 11.25
CA LEU A 104 -12.77 -12.78 12.12
C LEU A 104 -13.32 -11.54 11.40
N PHE A 105 -12.90 -11.31 10.15
CA PHE A 105 -13.45 -10.24 9.31
C PHE A 105 -14.95 -10.41 9.10
N PHE A 106 -15.43 -11.60 8.76
CA PHE A 106 -16.86 -11.83 8.58
C PHE A 106 -17.67 -11.60 9.87
N ILE A 107 -17.14 -11.96 11.03
CA ILE A 107 -17.76 -11.67 12.33
C ILE A 107 -17.81 -10.16 12.59
N LEU A 108 -16.71 -9.45 12.33
CA LEU A 108 -16.63 -8.00 12.58
C LEU A 108 -17.42 -7.19 11.54
N TYR A 109 -17.51 -7.67 10.30
CA TYR A 109 -18.37 -7.13 9.26
C TYR A 109 -19.84 -7.29 9.63
N SER A 110 -20.26 -8.49 10.06
CA SER A 110 -21.66 -8.76 10.42
C SER A 110 -22.12 -7.99 11.65
N THR A 111 -21.20 -7.67 12.56
CA THR A 111 -21.44 -6.88 13.78
C THR A 111 -21.13 -5.39 13.62
N SER A 112 -20.71 -4.93 12.44
CA SER A 112 -20.51 -3.51 12.18
C SER A 112 -21.79 -2.86 11.69
N ASP A 113 -22.09 -1.70 12.27
CA ASP A 113 -23.16 -0.83 11.83
C ASP A 113 -22.66 0.17 10.79
N ALA A 114 -23.58 0.63 9.93
CA ALA A 114 -23.26 1.69 8.98
C ALA A 114 -23.18 3.02 9.74
N GLU A 115 -21.96 3.57 9.83
CA GLU A 115 -21.72 4.84 10.53
C GLU A 115 -22.22 6.01 9.70
N ASN A 116 -23.31 6.63 10.16
CA ASN A 116 -23.97 7.74 9.48
C ASN A 116 -23.96 9.04 10.29
N THR A 117 -23.21 9.09 11.38
CA THR A 117 -23.20 10.24 12.31
C THR A 117 -21.86 10.96 12.34
N GLY A 118 -21.88 12.23 12.75
CA GLY A 118 -20.68 13.06 12.94
C GLY A 118 -19.86 13.30 11.65
N ARG A 119 -18.53 13.40 11.81
CA ARG A 119 -17.61 13.65 10.68
C ARG A 119 -17.57 12.50 9.68
N ILE A 120 -17.83 11.27 10.14
CA ILE A 120 -17.88 10.10 9.25
C ILE A 120 -19.16 10.12 8.43
N GLY A 121 -20.31 10.47 9.01
CA GLY A 121 -21.55 10.68 8.25
C GLY A 121 -21.42 11.71 7.13
N MET A 122 -20.72 12.83 7.37
CA MET A 122 -20.44 13.83 6.33
C MET A 122 -19.59 13.27 5.17
N LEU A 123 -18.61 12.41 5.46
CA LEU A 123 -17.77 11.78 4.44
C LEU A 123 -18.55 10.70 3.67
N VAL A 124 -19.38 9.91 4.37
CA VAL A 124 -20.27 8.91 3.77
C VAL A 124 -21.21 9.57 2.77
N GLN A 125 -21.80 10.73 3.12
CA GLN A 125 -22.61 11.52 2.19
C GLN A 125 -21.78 12.09 1.04
N LYS A 126 -20.61 12.68 1.32
CA LYS A 126 -19.74 13.29 0.29
C LYS A 126 -19.27 12.29 -0.78
N PHE A 127 -18.98 11.06 -0.37
CA PHE A 127 -18.50 10.00 -1.26
C PHE A 127 -19.60 9.03 -1.69
N ASN A 128 -20.87 9.32 -1.34
CA ASN A 128 -22.04 8.50 -1.65
C ASN A 128 -21.84 7.01 -1.30
N VAL A 129 -21.32 6.77 -0.10
CA VAL A 129 -21.00 5.43 0.40
C VAL A 129 -22.29 4.78 0.89
N ASN A 130 -22.66 3.64 0.32
CA ASN A 130 -23.83 2.90 0.79
C ASN A 130 -23.52 2.09 2.07
N ASP A 131 -24.58 1.60 2.73
CA ASP A 131 -24.46 0.87 4.00
C ASP A 131 -23.56 -0.37 3.90
N THR A 132 -23.61 -1.10 2.78
CA THR A 132 -22.76 -2.27 2.55
C THR A 132 -21.28 -1.91 2.54
N VAL A 133 -20.91 -0.83 1.83
CA VAL A 133 -19.53 -0.34 1.79
C VAL A 133 -19.11 0.22 3.14
N SER A 134 -20.01 0.91 3.84
CA SER A 134 -19.75 1.43 5.19
C SER A 134 -19.43 0.30 6.18
N LYS A 135 -20.24 -0.77 6.20
CA LYS A 135 -19.98 -1.97 7.02
C LYS A 135 -18.69 -2.69 6.63
N LEU A 136 -18.38 -2.75 5.34
CA LEU A 136 -17.14 -3.34 4.84
C LEU A 136 -15.90 -2.57 5.34
N ILE A 137 -15.95 -1.24 5.28
CA ILE A 137 -14.89 -0.38 5.84
C ILE A 137 -14.78 -0.59 7.34
N GLY A 138 -15.90 -0.49 8.08
CA GLY A 138 -15.92 -0.63 9.53
C GLY A 138 -15.41 -1.99 10.02
N GLY A 139 -15.90 -3.08 9.42
CA GLY A 139 -15.44 -4.43 9.69
C GLY A 139 -13.95 -4.60 9.38
N GLY A 140 -13.51 -4.11 8.23
CA GLY A 140 -12.11 -4.19 7.80
C GLY A 140 -11.15 -3.46 8.72
N VAL A 141 -11.50 -2.23 9.12
CA VAL A 141 -10.71 -1.44 10.07
C VAL A 141 -10.62 -2.15 11.41
N LYS A 142 -11.74 -2.66 11.95
CA LYS A 142 -11.75 -3.42 13.22
C LYS A 142 -10.87 -4.67 13.14
N THR A 143 -10.94 -5.42 12.03
CA THR A 143 -10.08 -6.60 11.82
C THR A 143 -8.61 -6.22 11.82
N ALA A 144 -8.24 -5.14 11.12
CA ALA A 144 -6.86 -4.67 11.07
C ALA A 144 -6.35 -4.25 12.45
N VAL A 145 -7.11 -3.45 13.19
CA VAL A 145 -6.73 -2.98 14.53
C VAL A 145 -6.57 -4.15 15.50
N LEU A 146 -7.50 -5.11 15.48
CA LEU A 146 -7.40 -6.31 16.30
C LEU A 146 -6.20 -7.17 15.90
N GLY A 147 -5.95 -7.36 14.61
CA GLY A 147 -4.79 -8.10 14.10
C GLY A 147 -3.47 -7.49 14.56
N ILE A 148 -3.34 -6.17 14.48
CA ILE A 148 -2.16 -5.43 14.98
C ILE A 148 -2.02 -5.63 16.51
N SER A 149 -3.12 -5.52 17.25
CA SER A 149 -3.12 -5.67 18.70
C SER A 149 -2.68 -7.07 19.13
N ILE A 150 -3.23 -8.11 18.49
CA ILE A 150 -2.86 -9.52 18.74
C ILE A 150 -1.39 -9.76 18.38
N GLY A 151 -0.94 -9.23 17.24
CA GLY A 151 0.44 -9.35 16.80
C GLY A 151 1.42 -8.70 17.80
N PHE A 152 1.09 -7.50 18.29
CA PHE A 152 1.88 -6.79 19.27
C PHE A 152 1.95 -7.55 20.61
N ILE A 153 0.80 -7.97 21.15
CA ILE A 153 0.75 -8.76 22.39
C ILE A 153 1.54 -10.07 22.23
N GLY A 154 1.37 -10.75 21.10
CA GLY A 154 2.10 -11.98 20.79
C GLY A 154 3.61 -11.76 20.74
N ALA A 155 4.08 -10.68 20.12
CA ALA A 155 5.50 -10.32 20.08
C ALA A 155 6.07 -10.08 21.49
N VAL A 156 5.36 -9.31 22.32
CA VAL A 156 5.78 -9.04 23.71
C VAL A 156 5.85 -10.33 24.53
N LEU A 157 4.82 -11.18 24.47
CA LEU A 157 4.79 -12.45 25.21
C LEU A 157 5.90 -13.39 24.78
N MET A 158 6.21 -13.44 23.48
CA MET A 158 7.29 -14.28 22.94
C MET A 158 8.67 -13.77 23.36
N GLU A 159 8.88 -12.46 23.44
CA GLU A 159 10.12 -11.91 24.01
C GLU A 159 10.27 -12.27 25.48
N ILE A 160 9.21 -12.09 26.29
CA ILE A 160 9.23 -12.45 27.72
C ILE A 160 9.55 -13.94 27.87
N TYR A 161 8.87 -14.82 27.13
CA TYR A 161 9.15 -16.25 27.16
C TYR A 161 10.61 -16.59 26.82
N ASN A 162 11.16 -15.95 25.79
CA ASN A 162 12.55 -16.16 25.40
C ASN A 162 13.56 -15.64 26.43
N LEU A 163 13.23 -14.61 27.23
CA LEU A 163 14.09 -14.12 28.30
C LEU A 163 14.22 -15.13 29.46
N PHE A 164 13.23 -16.00 29.64
CA PHE A 164 13.20 -17.03 30.69
C PHE A 164 13.64 -18.41 30.21
N LYS A 165 14.07 -18.53 28.96
CA LYS A 165 14.60 -19.75 28.37
C LYS A 165 16.11 -19.64 28.18
#